data_AF-A0A558FT09-F1
#
_entry.id   AF-A0A558FT09-F1
#
_cell.length_a   1.000
_cell.length_b   1.000
_cell.length_c   1.000
_cell.angle_alpha   90.00
_cell.angle_beta   90.00
_cell.angle_gamma   90.00
#
_symmetry.space_group_name_H-M   'P 1'
#
loop_
_entity.id
_entity.type
_entity.pdbx_description
1 polymer ?
#
loop_
_entity_poly.entity_id
_entity_poly.type
_entity_poly.pdbx_seq_one_letter_code
_entity_poly.pdbx_strand_id
1 'polypeptide(L)'
;EHGSTGSRDTPDDALEHDGRDVRVEVGGVDGGFYVEDNGPGIEPERRDEVFEPGETTGEDGIGYGLAIVQSIAEAHGWSAIVTSGTAGGARFEFRA
;
A
#
# COMPACT_ATOMS: atom_id res chain seq x y z
N GLU A 1 -10.77 25.94 26.76
CA GLU A 1 -9.39 26.43 26.65
C GLU A 1 -8.52 25.36 25.99
N HIS A 2 -8.54 25.31 24.66
CA HIS A 2 -7.69 24.40 23.90
C HIS A 2 -6.84 25.26 22.98
N GLY A 3 -5.55 25.37 23.31
CA GLY A 3 -4.56 26.08 22.53
C GLY A 3 -4.34 25.38 21.20
N SER A 4 -4.25 26.17 20.13
CA SER A 4 -3.84 25.78 18.79
C SER A 4 -2.67 24.81 18.82
N THR A 5 -2.89 23.58 18.36
CA THR A 5 -1.82 22.76 17.82
C THR A 5 -1.42 23.38 16.48
N GLY A 6 -0.19 23.89 16.39
CA GLY A 6 0.34 24.48 15.18
C GLY A 6 0.20 23.54 13.98
N SER A 7 -0.16 24.12 12.85
CA SER A 7 -0.16 23.46 11.55
C SER A 7 1.23 22.85 11.31
N ARG A 8 1.31 21.52 11.32
CA ARG A 8 2.45 20.81 10.75
C ARG A 8 2.23 20.80 9.24
N ASP A 9 2.69 21.85 8.57
CA ASP A 9 2.75 21.92 7.11
C ASP A 9 4.02 21.23 6.60
N THR A 10 4.18 19.93 6.85
CA THR A 10 5.09 19.09 6.05
C THR A 10 4.70 17.62 6.24
N PRO A 11 4.15 16.95 5.21
CA PRO A 11 4.27 15.50 5.11
C PRO A 11 5.76 15.20 4.88
N ASP A 12 6.41 14.59 5.86
CA ASP A 12 7.80 14.10 5.75
C ASP A 12 7.80 12.75 5.02
N ASP A 13 7.14 12.71 3.87
CA ASP A 13 7.06 11.57 2.97
C ASP A 13 7.24 12.07 1.52
N ALA A 14 8.12 13.06 1.34
CA ALA A 14 8.52 13.55 0.02
C ALA A 14 9.51 12.55 -0.61
N LEU A 15 8.95 11.40 -0.99
CA LEU A 15 9.36 10.50 -2.06
C LEU A 15 10.52 11.03 -2.93
N GLU A 16 11.73 10.52 -2.69
CA GLU A 16 12.83 10.58 -3.65
C GLU A 16 12.45 9.73 -4.87
N HIS A 17 11.80 10.32 -5.86
CA HIS A 17 11.45 9.63 -7.11
C HIS A 17 12.19 10.23 -8.30
N ASP A 18 12.83 9.33 -9.05
CA ASP A 18 13.65 9.49 -10.25
C ASP A 18 12.87 10.01 -11.50
N GLY A 19 12.01 11.03 -11.32
CA GLY A 19 11.32 11.71 -12.42
C GLY A 19 10.21 10.92 -13.12
N ARG A 20 9.69 9.84 -12.51
CA ARG A 20 8.52 9.12 -13.01
C ARG A 20 7.25 9.65 -12.35
N ASP A 21 6.20 9.91 -13.13
CA ASP A 21 4.87 10.23 -12.61
C ASP A 21 4.35 9.06 -11.76
N VAL A 22 4.23 9.26 -10.45
CA VAL A 22 3.64 8.28 -9.53
C VAL A 22 2.13 8.42 -9.58
N ARG A 23 1.44 7.33 -9.94
CA ARG A 23 -0.02 7.25 -9.94
C ARG A 23 -0.46 6.16 -8.97
N VAL A 24 -1.42 6.51 -8.12
CA VAL A 24 -2.18 5.58 -7.31
C VAL A 24 -3.65 5.74 -7.66
N GLU A 25 -4.35 4.63 -7.87
CA GLU A 25 -5.78 4.56 -8.15
C GLU A 25 -6.47 3.74 -7.07
N VAL A 26 -7.68 4.18 -6.67
CA VAL A 26 -8.56 3.44 -5.78
C VAL A 26 -9.87 3.19 -6.52
N GLY A 27 -10.36 1.96 -6.49
CA GLY A 27 -11.61 1.59 -7.14
C GLY A 27 -12.38 0.51 -6.38
N GLY A 28 -13.63 0.30 -6.77
CA GLY A 28 -14.49 -0.72 -6.17
C GLY A 28 -14.31 -2.10 -6.81
N VAL A 29 -14.48 -3.15 -6.00
CA VAL A 29 -14.72 -4.52 -6.46
C VAL A 29 -15.99 -5.05 -5.78
N ASP A 30 -16.51 -6.17 -6.25
CA ASP A 30 -17.60 -6.83 -5.54
C ASP A 30 -17.17 -7.18 -4.10
N GLY A 31 -17.95 -6.72 -3.12
CA GLY A 31 -17.64 -6.93 -1.69
C GLY A 31 -16.42 -6.17 -1.16
N GLY A 32 -15.89 -5.16 -1.85
CA GLY A 32 -14.65 -4.52 -1.41
C GLY A 32 -14.13 -3.35 -2.24
N PHE A 33 -12.82 -3.08 -2.11
CA PHE A 33 -12.10 -2.07 -2.88
C PHE A 33 -10.69 -2.55 -3.24
N TYR A 34 -10.05 -1.86 -4.18
CA TYR A 34 -8.64 -2.06 -4.52
C TYR A 34 -7.86 -0.76 -4.47
N VAL A 35 -6.54 -0.89 -4.28
CA VAL A 35 -5.54 0.17 -4.46
C VAL A 35 -4.53 -0.34 -5.49
N GLU A 36 -4.30 0.42 -6.55
CA GLU A 36 -3.37 0.06 -7.63
C GLU A 36 -2.37 1.19 -7.88
N ASP A 37 -1.10 0.82 -8.12
CA ASP A 37 -0.05 1.76 -8.56
C ASP A 37 0.38 1.52 -10.02
N ASN A 38 1.21 2.41 -10.56
CA ASN A 38 1.84 2.28 -11.88
C ASN A 38 3.34 1.91 -11.81
N GLY A 39 3.75 1.25 -10.72
CA GLY A 39 5.10 0.74 -10.52
C GLY A 39 5.41 -0.53 -11.32
N PRO A 40 6.48 -1.26 -10.98
CA PRO A 40 6.88 -2.49 -11.66
C PRO A 40 6.01 -3.71 -11.33
N GLY A 41 5.13 -3.60 -10.34
CA GLY A 41 4.31 -4.70 -9.84
C GLY A 41 5.05 -5.69 -8.95
N ILE A 42 4.35 -6.76 -8.58
CA ILE A 42 4.87 -7.84 -7.71
C ILE A 42 4.77 -9.17 -8.47
N GLU A 43 5.91 -9.86 -8.55
CA GLU A 43 6.03 -11.19 -9.14
C GLU A 43 5.09 -12.18 -8.45
N PRO A 44 4.42 -13.08 -9.19
CA PRO A 44 3.43 -14.00 -8.62
C PRO A 44 3.92 -14.80 -7.43
N GLU A 45 5.18 -15.23 -7.47
CA GLU A 45 5.83 -16.03 -6.42
C GLU A 45 6.02 -15.27 -5.11
N ARG A 46 6.05 -13.94 -5.14
CA ARG A 46 6.30 -13.09 -3.96
C ARG A 46 5.02 -12.53 -3.34
N ARG A 47 3.84 -12.77 -3.94
CA ARG A 47 2.58 -12.12 -3.54
C ARG A 47 2.09 -12.50 -2.16
N ASP A 48 2.42 -13.70 -1.70
CA ASP A 48 2.11 -14.13 -0.34
C ASP A 48 3.14 -13.55 0.65
N GLU A 49 4.40 -13.48 0.23
CA GLU A 49 5.53 -13.02 1.06
C GLU A 49 5.47 -11.50 1.33
N VAL A 50 4.92 -10.68 0.43
CA VAL A 50 4.90 -9.21 0.63
C VAL A 50 4.11 -8.74 1.86
N PHE A 51 3.30 -9.60 2.47
CA PHE A 51 2.63 -9.31 3.74
C PHE A 51 3.43 -9.77 4.96
N GLU A 52 4.55 -10.48 4.78
CA GLU A 52 5.39 -10.89 5.88
C GLU A 52 6.11 -9.69 6.52
N PRO A 53 6.20 -9.64 7.86
CA PRO A 53 6.86 -8.53 8.53
C PRO A 53 8.34 -8.45 8.19
N GLY A 54 8.78 -7.28 7.70
CA GLY A 54 10.17 -7.02 7.34
C GLY A 54 10.48 -7.20 5.86
N GLU A 55 9.52 -7.64 5.04
CA GLU A 55 9.69 -7.73 3.59
C GLU A 55 9.66 -6.34 2.95
N THR A 56 10.75 -6.00 2.24
CA THR A 56 10.93 -4.72 1.57
C THR A 56 11.63 -4.90 0.22
N THR A 57 11.37 -3.97 -0.70
CA THR A 57 12.13 -3.84 -1.96
C THR A 57 12.93 -2.54 -2.03
N GLY A 58 12.76 -1.65 -1.05
CA GLY A 58 13.50 -0.39 -0.94
C GLY A 58 14.63 -0.49 0.06
N GLU A 59 15.78 0.12 -0.25
CA GLU A 59 16.99 0.12 0.59
C GLU A 59 16.76 0.77 1.98
N ASP A 60 15.80 1.71 2.09
CA ASP A 60 15.49 2.43 3.34
C ASP A 60 14.17 1.99 4.01
N GLY A 61 13.42 1.07 3.40
CA GLY A 61 12.11 0.64 3.90
C GLY A 61 12.23 -0.47 4.95
N ILE A 62 11.61 -0.31 6.12
CA ILE A 62 11.61 -1.35 7.18
C ILE A 62 10.68 -2.54 6.92
N GLY A 63 9.86 -2.51 5.86
CA GLY A 63 9.07 -3.67 5.42
C GLY A 63 7.87 -4.08 6.30
N TYR A 64 7.36 -3.20 7.16
CA TYR A 64 6.21 -3.52 8.04
C TYR A 64 4.86 -3.04 7.53
N GLY A 65 4.82 -2.17 6.52
CA GLY A 65 3.59 -1.49 6.09
C GLY A 65 2.48 -2.45 5.67
N LEU A 66 2.79 -3.40 4.80
CA LEU A 66 1.80 -4.36 4.30
C LEU A 66 1.37 -5.37 5.37
N ALA A 67 2.26 -5.80 6.25
CA ALA A 67 1.92 -6.63 7.41
C ALA A 67 0.90 -5.95 8.34
N ILE A 68 1.07 -4.65 8.59
CA ILE A 68 0.12 -3.85 9.38
C ILE A 68 -1.23 -3.76 8.65
N VAL A 69 -1.20 -3.51 7.34
CA VAL A 69 -2.41 -3.42 6.51
C VAL A 69 -3.20 -4.73 6.52
N GLN A 70 -2.52 -5.88 6.38
CA GLN A 70 -3.15 -7.20 6.48
C GLN A 70 -3.77 -7.41 7.86
N SER A 71 -3.02 -7.11 8.93
CA SER A 71 -3.52 -7.23 10.31
C SER A 71 -4.78 -6.40 10.56
N ILE A 72 -4.85 -5.18 10.00
CA ILE A 72 -6.03 -4.31 10.09
C ILE A 72 -7.19 -4.91 9.30
N ALA A 73 -6.97 -5.36 8.06
CA ALA A 73 -8.03 -5.98 7.26
C ALA A 73 -8.63 -7.19 8.00
N GLU A 74 -7.79 -8.09 8.51
CA GLU A 74 -8.21 -9.28 9.25
C GLU A 74 -8.98 -8.94 10.53
N ALA A 75 -8.53 -7.92 11.27
CA ALA A 75 -9.23 -7.44 12.47
C ALA A 75 -10.66 -6.92 12.18
N HIS A 76 -10.91 -6.46 10.95
CA HIS A 76 -12.22 -6.04 10.46
C HIS A 76 -13.00 -7.16 9.76
N GLY A 77 -12.48 -8.39 9.77
CA GLY A 77 -13.09 -9.55 9.11
C GLY A 77 -12.91 -9.56 7.59
N TRP A 78 -11.95 -8.79 7.07
CA TRP A 78 -11.67 -8.66 5.64
C TRP A 78 -10.39 -9.40 5.29
N SER A 79 -10.26 -9.78 4.03
CA SER A 79 -9.05 -10.31 3.42
C SER A 79 -8.30 -9.22 2.66
N ALA A 80 -6.96 -9.32 2.63
CA ALA A 80 -6.08 -8.50 1.80
C ALA A 80 -5.25 -9.41 0.89
N ILE A 81 -5.31 -9.18 -0.42
CA ILE A 81 -4.57 -9.98 -1.42
C ILE A 81 -3.84 -9.08 -2.42
N VAL A 82 -2.78 -9.60 -3.03
CA VAL A 82 -2.08 -8.94 -4.13
C VAL A 82 -2.41 -9.60 -5.47
N THR A 83 -2.66 -8.77 -6.47
CA THR A 83 -2.92 -9.15 -7.86
C THR A 83 -2.10 -8.29 -8.82
N SER A 84 -2.13 -8.63 -10.11
CA SER A 84 -1.54 -7.79 -11.15
C SER A 84 -2.38 -6.54 -11.39
N GLY A 85 -1.76 -5.37 -11.34
CA GLY A 85 -2.41 -4.11 -11.70
C GLY A 85 -2.68 -4.00 -13.21
N THR A 86 -3.73 -3.27 -13.57
CA THR A 86 -4.12 -3.00 -14.95
C THR A 86 -3.10 -2.17 -15.72
N ALA A 87 -2.36 -1.30 -15.02
CA ALA A 87 -1.28 -0.49 -15.59
C ALA A 87 0.11 -1.15 -15.49
N GLY A 88 0.20 -2.42 -15.05
CA GLY A 88 1.46 -3.15 -14.85
C GLY A 88 2.07 -3.01 -13.45
N GLY A 89 1.50 -2.17 -12.58
CA GLY A 89 1.91 -2.05 -11.18
C GLY A 89 1.30 -3.09 -10.25
N ALA A 90 1.41 -2.87 -8.95
CA ALA A 90 0.82 -3.76 -7.95
C ALA A 90 -0.63 -3.35 -7.69
N ARG A 91 -1.50 -4.34 -7.47
CA ARG A 91 -2.89 -4.12 -7.07
C ARG A 91 -3.21 -4.89 -5.81
N PHE A 92 -3.55 -4.17 -4.76
CA PHE A 92 -3.96 -4.70 -3.47
C PHE A 92 -5.48 -4.67 -3.38
N GLU A 93 -6.13 -5.80 -3.13
CA GLU A 93 -7.58 -5.88 -2.98
C GLU A 93 -7.98 -6.24 -1.55
N PHE A 94 -9.01 -5.55 -1.07
CA PHE A 94 -9.56 -5.70 0.27
C PHE A 94 -11.03 -6.11 0.15
N ARG A 95 -11.40 -7.26 0.71
CA ARG A 95 -12.75 -7.83 0.57
C ARG A 95 -13.26 -8.43 1.88
N ALA A 96 -14.54 -8.19 2.18
CA ALA A 96 -15.25 -8.76 3.34
C ALA A 96 -15.75 -10.19 3.08
#